data_AF-A0A7C4ZPQ5-F1
#
_entry.id   AF-A0A7C4ZPQ5-F1
#
_cell.length_a   1.000
_cell.length_b   1.000
_cell.length_c   1.000
_cell.angle_alpha   90.00
_cell.angle_beta   90.00
_cell.angle_gamma   90.00
#
_symmetry.space_group_name_H-M   'P 1'
#
loop_
_entity.id
_entity.type
_entity.pdbx_description
1 polymer ?
#
loop_
_entity_poly.entity_id
_entity_poly.type
_entity_poly.pdbx_seq_one_letter_code
_entity_poly.pdbx_strand_id
1 'polypeptide(L)' 'MQKTKPEMTASDVVEIIQLFNQHQINFYLDGGWGVDALLGEQTRPHADLDIAVQHNLCRRFGLQIPAEHAEIPPSSI' A
#
# COMPACT_ATOMS: atom_id res chain seq x y z
N MET A 1 -20.23 14.00 -20.14
CA MET A 1 -19.79 12.62 -19.84
C MET A 1 -19.24 12.63 -18.42
N GLN A 2 -19.83 11.86 -17.50
CA GLN A 2 -19.24 11.70 -16.16
C GLN A 2 -17.97 10.85 -16.31
N LYS A 3 -16.82 11.37 -15.86
CA LYS A 3 -15.61 10.55 -15.78
C LYS A 3 -15.82 9.55 -14.64
N THR A 4 -15.89 8.26 -14.94
CA THR A 4 -15.81 7.22 -13.91
C THR A 4 -14.44 7.33 -13.25
N LYS A 5 -14.43 7.48 -11.92
CA LYS A 5 -13.19 7.47 -11.14
C LYS A 5 -12.62 6.05 -11.23
N PRO A 6 -11.31 5.87 -11.46
CA PRO A 6 -10.71 4.53 -11.37
C PRO A 6 -10.98 3.95 -9.98
N GLU A 7 -11.30 2.66 -9.95
CA GLU A 7 -11.60 1.90 -8.74
C GLU A 7 -10.75 0.63 -8.76
N MET A 8 -10.05 0.40 -7.65
CA MET A 8 -9.47 -0.88 -7.31
C MET A 8 -10.50 -1.67 -6.52
N THR A 9 -10.65 -2.95 -6.81
CA THR A 9 -11.62 -3.81 -6.12
C THR A 9 -10.99 -4.49 -4.91
N ALA A 10 -11.82 -4.96 -3.96
CA ALA A 10 -11.33 -5.76 -2.84
C ALA A 10 -10.64 -7.05 -3.30
N SER A 11 -11.06 -7.61 -4.45
CA SER A 11 -10.41 -8.79 -5.04
C SER A 11 -8.99 -8.48 -5.49
N ASP A 12 -8.77 -7.33 -6.13
CA ASP A 12 -7.43 -6.90 -6.56
C ASP A 12 -6.49 -6.75 -5.34
N VAL A 13 -6.99 -6.16 -4.24
CA VAL A 13 -6.22 -6.00 -3.00
C VAL A 13 -5.88 -7.35 -2.37
N VAL A 14 -6.83 -8.28 -2.31
CA VAL A 14 -6.58 -9.63 -1.79
C VAL A 14 -5.55 -10.38 -2.63
N GLU A 15 -5.61 -10.27 -3.97
CA GLU A 15 -4.63 -10.90 -4.86
C GLU A 15 -3.22 -10.35 -4.63
N ILE A 16 -3.08 -9.03 -4.47
CA ILE A 16 -1.79 -8.40 -4.16
C ILE A 16 -1.28 -8.86 -2.78
N ILE A 17 -2.13 -8.88 -1.75
CA ILE A 17 -1.75 -9.36 -0.42
C ILE A 17 -1.29 -10.83 -0.47
N GLN A 18 -1.98 -11.67 -1.23
CA GLN A 18 -1.58 -13.07 -1.42
C GLN A 18 -0.21 -13.18 -2.09
N LEU A 19 0.09 -12.35 -3.09
CA LEU A 19 1.40 -12.30 -3.74
C LEU A 19 2.51 -11.94 -2.76
N PHE A 20 2.31 -10.93 -1.91
CA PHE A 20 3.28 -10.56 -0.87
C PHE A 20 3.53 -11.72 0.11
N ASN A 21 2.46 -12.38 0.55
CA ASN A 21 2.55 -13.54 1.44
C ASN A 21 3.28 -14.73 0.80
N GLN A 22 2.99 -15.04 -0.47
CA GLN A 22 3.67 -16.10 -1.23
C GLN A 22 5.19 -15.88 -1.32
N HIS A 23 5.61 -14.61 -1.42
CA HIS A 23 7.03 -14.23 -1.48
C HIS A 23 7.65 -13.95 -0.10
N GLN A 24 6.92 -14.22 0.99
CA GLN A 24 7.36 -13.97 2.37
C GLN A 24 7.83 -12.52 2.59
N ILE A 25 7.13 -11.58 1.97
CA ILE A 25 7.40 -10.15 2.09
C ILE A 25 6.59 -9.62 3.26
N ASN A 26 7.28 -9.05 4.25
CA ASN A 26 6.61 -8.35 5.34
C ASN A 26 6.18 -6.95 4.87
N PHE A 27 4.92 -6.62 5.10
CA PHE A 27 4.32 -5.35 4.70
C PHE A 27 3.25 -4.91 5.72
N TYR A 28 2.88 -3.64 5.65
CA TYR A 28 1.69 -3.10 6.30
C TYR A 28 0.76 -2.54 5.22
N LEU A 29 -0.54 -2.85 5.37
CA LEU A 29 -1.59 -2.24 4.58
C LEU A 29 -1.90 -0.86 5.17
N ASP A 30 -1.85 0.19 4.35
CA ASP A 30 -2.07 1.56 4.77
C ASP A 30 -3.26 2.19 4.01
N GLY A 31 -3.57 3.45 4.31
CA GLY A 31 -4.55 4.24 3.59
C GLY A 31 -5.98 3.73 3.73
N GLY A 32 -6.78 3.95 2.69
CA GLY A 32 -8.20 3.63 2.68
C GLY A 32 -8.49 2.14 2.86
N TRP A 33 -7.69 1.29 2.20
CA TRP A 33 -7.84 -0.16 2.31
C TRP A 33 -7.43 -0.68 3.69
N GLY A 34 -6.44 -0.08 4.34
CA GLY A 34 -6.08 -0.44 5.72
C GLY A 34 -7.23 -0.20 6.70
N VAL A 35 -7.94 0.93 6.56
CA VAL A 35 -9.12 1.24 7.38
C VAL A 35 -10.24 0.22 7.14
N ASP A 36 -10.57 -0.06 5.89
CA ASP A 36 -11.64 -1.00 5.55
C ASP A 36 -11.30 -2.44 5.95
N ALA A 37 -10.02 -2.84 5.87
CA ALA A 37 -9.56 -4.14 6.38
C ALA A 37 -9.73 -4.26 7.90
N LEU A 38 -9.50 -3.19 8.65
CA LEU A 38 -9.74 -3.18 10.11
C LEU A 38 -11.22 -3.24 10.48
N LEU A 39 -12.08 -2.63 9.66
CA LEU A 39 -13.54 -2.68 9.83
C LEU A 39 -14.13 -4.03 9.38
N GLY A 40 -13.42 -4.76 8.51
CA GLY A 40 -13.87 -6.03 7.95
C GLY A 40 -14.85 -5.89 6.78
N GLU A 41 -15.05 -4.67 6.27
CA GLU A 41 -15.93 -4.37 5.14
C GLU A 41 -15.39 -3.20 4.32
N GLN A 42 -15.69 -3.20 3.01
CA GLN A 42 -15.39 -2.06 2.15
C GLN A 42 -16.46 -0.98 2.34
N THR A 43 -16.07 0.18 2.88
CA THR A 43 -17.00 1.27 3.22
C THR A 43 -17.17 2.30 2.10
N ARG A 44 -16.25 2.32 1.14
CA ARG A 44 -16.27 3.22 -0.03
C ARG A 44 -15.42 2.68 -1.20
N PRO A 45 -15.57 3.23 -2.42
CA PRO A 45 -14.62 2.99 -3.50
C PRO A 45 -13.23 3.55 -3.17
N HIS A 46 -12.18 2.83 -3.58
CA HIS A 46 -10.78 3.25 -3.48
C HIS A 46 -10.16 3.22 -4.88
N ALA A 47 -9.32 4.19 -5.22
CA ALA A 47 -8.72 4.28 -6.56
C ALA A 47 -7.33 3.62 -6.64
N ASP A 48 -6.76 3.33 -5.48
CA ASP A 48 -5.37 2.99 -5.24
C ASP A 48 -5.25 2.03 -4.05
N LEU A 49 -4.02 1.57 -3.81
CA LEU A 49 -3.62 0.72 -2.69
C LEU A 49 -2.26 1.18 -2.19
N ASP A 50 -2.20 1.57 -0.92
CA ASP A 50 -0.97 1.98 -0.25
C ASP A 50 -0.41 0.81 0.57
N ILE A 51 0.87 0.50 0.36
CA ILE A 51 1.58 -0.55 1.09
C ILE A 51 2.89 0.01 1.63
N ALA A 52 3.08 -0.10 2.94
CA ALA A 52 4.37 0.19 3.58
C ALA A 52 5.20 -1.08 3.68
N VAL A 53 6.48 -1.00 3.31
CA VAL A 53 7.46 -2.09 3.38
C VAL A 53 8.74 -1.62 4.04
N GLN A 54 9.59 -2.56 4.44
CA GLN A 54 10.93 -2.21 4.91
C GLN A 54 11.74 -1.54 3.79
N HIS A 55 12.45 -0.46 4.14
CA HIS A 55 13.24 0.32 3.18
C HIS A 55 14.27 -0.50 2.39
N ASN A 56 14.84 -1.54 3.00
CA ASN A 56 15.77 -2.45 2.33
C ASN A 56 15.15 -3.19 1.13
N LEU A 57 13.83 -3.37 1.13
CA LEU A 57 13.07 -4.06 0.09
C LEU A 57 12.89 -3.19 -1.15
N CYS A 58 12.86 -1.87 -1.00
CA CYS A 58 12.73 -0.93 -2.11
C CYS A 58 13.84 -1.15 -3.15
N ARG A 59 15.07 -1.45 -2.69
CA ARG A 59 16.20 -1.80 -3.58
C ARG A 59 15.97 -3.08 -4.37
N ARG A 60 15.26 -4.08 -3.81
CA ARG A 60 14.99 -5.36 -4.47
C ARG A 60 13.98 -5.22 -5.61
N PHE A 61 13.04 -4.28 -5.50
CA PHE A 61 12.01 -4.02 -6.51
C PHE A 61 12.36 -2.91 -7.50
N GLY A 62 13.55 -2.34 -7.43
CA GLY A 62 13.92 -1.19 -8.27
C GLY A 62 13.08 0.05 -8.00
N LEU A 63 12.40 0.11 -6.85
CA LEU A 63 11.63 1.27 -6.42
C LEU A 63 12.61 2.34 -5.93
N GLN A 64 12.73 3.42 -6.71
CA GLN A 64 13.45 4.61 -6.28
C GLN A 64 12.54 5.38 -5.33
N ILE A 65 12.85 5.38 -4.04
CA ILE A 65 12.23 6.33 -3.12
C ILE A 65 12.94 7.68 -3.33
N PRO A 66 12.22 8.73 -3.77
CA PRO A 66 12.78 10.07 -3.87
C PRO A 66 13.33 10.51 -2.50
N ALA A 67 14.49 11.18 -2.50
CA ALA A 67 15.20 11.52 -1.26
C ALA A 67 14.35 12.39 -0.31
N GLU A 68 13.38 13.13 -0.84
CA GLU A 68 12.42 13.94 -0.07
C GLU A 68 11.41 13.13 0.78
N HIS A 69 11.30 11.81 0.54
CA HIS A 69 10.39 10.91 1.27
C HIS A 69 11.13 9.85 2.10
N ALA A 70 12.47 9.86 2.11
CA ALA A 70 13.24 9.08 3.06
C ALA A 70 13.08 9.68 4.46
N GLU A 71 12.81 8.83 5.44
CA GLU A 71 12.51 9.15 6.84
C GLU A 71 13.17 10.43 7.38
N ILE A 72 12.39 11.23 8.13
CA ILE A 72 12.94 12.25 9.01
C ILE A 72 13.89 11.53 9.98
N PRO A 73 15.19 11.88 10.02
CA PRO A 73 16.15 11.17 10.86
C PRO A 73 15.70 11.24 12.32
N PRO A 74 15.90 10.17 13.12
CA PRO A 74 15.49 10.11 14.53
C PRO A 74 16.02 11.27 15.39
N SER A 75 17.09 11.94 14.94
CA SER A 75 17.69 13.10 15.59
C SER A 75 16.89 14.41 15.45
N SER A 76 15.73 14.40 14.79
CA SER A 76 14.91 15.59 14.55
C SER A 76 13.66 15.70 15.44
N ILE A 77 13.62 14.97 16.56
CA ILE A 77 12.62 15.09 17.64
C ILE A 77 13.32 15.52 18.93
#